data_AF-A0A8T7K5K4-F1
#
_entry.id   AF-A0A8T7K5K4-F1
#
_cell.length_a   1.000
_cell.length_b   1.000
_cell.length_c   1.000
_cell.angle_alpha   90.00
_cell.angle_beta   90.00
_cell.angle_gamma   90.00
#
_symmetry.space_group_name_H-M   'P 1'
#
loop_
_entity.id
_entity.type
_entity.pdbx_description
1 polymer ?
#
loop_
_entity_poly.entity_id
_entity_poly.type
_entity_poly.pdbx_seq_one_letter_code
_entity_poly.pdbx_strand_id
1 'polypeptide(L)'
;MNFDLKSLQLGAAFSLMLRTRTILLIKMGAYLVFWFVALVYLGVTFLIASLVGQAIPIVGVILFIVALGAMIPLYDLAYRYVFFMIKAAHIAVLSELLARGALPAGVSQLDWGRQQVQRRFGETNAMFVVDELVSSVIRAFTRTVYVLTAWLPGDTLQQIVRIINRVVYYATTYIDEAILARSFIKENVPVWVNARDGVVLYAMVWKPLLMNAIALMILSYVPFIVGFLVFAAPIGLIASVVSPSLGGWAVIATLVLAFLIKVAVGDAFAMTAMIAAYHRETKDMKPNQEAVAKLDAIGGKFQELKTKAQAEIDRYLANRAEKAKNSGVQTPPSELSPASGSGDGQPAG
;
A
#
# COMPACT_ATOMS: atom_id res chain seq x y z
N MET A 1 -21.52 13.46 -11.72
CA MET A 1 -20.28 13.80 -11.00
C MET A 1 -19.20 13.98 -12.05
N ASN A 2 -18.69 15.19 -12.25
CA ASN A 2 -17.64 15.44 -13.24
C ASN A 2 -16.31 14.94 -12.65
N PHE A 3 -15.80 13.83 -13.18
CA PHE A 3 -14.50 13.30 -12.80
C PHE A 3 -13.40 14.19 -13.41
N ASP A 4 -12.64 14.88 -12.57
CA ASP A 4 -11.57 15.77 -12.98
C ASP A 4 -10.25 15.00 -13.10
N LEU A 5 -9.70 14.86 -14.32
CA LEU A 5 -8.42 14.19 -14.53
C LEU A 5 -7.26 14.84 -13.76
N LYS A 6 -7.35 16.13 -13.42
CA LYS A 6 -6.34 16.81 -12.58
C LYS A 6 -6.35 16.31 -11.15
N SER A 7 -7.41 15.66 -10.67
CA SER A 7 -7.43 15.07 -9.33
C SER A 7 -6.50 13.87 -9.19
N LEU A 8 -6.17 13.22 -10.29
CA LEU A 8 -5.31 12.03 -10.32
C LEU A 8 -3.82 12.33 -10.15
N GLN A 9 -3.38 13.59 -10.21
CA GLN A 9 -1.99 13.97 -10.00
C GLN A 9 -0.98 13.25 -10.94
N LEU A 10 -1.41 12.88 -12.15
CA LEU A 10 -0.61 12.07 -13.09
C LEU A 10 0.75 12.71 -13.43
N GLY A 11 0.79 14.04 -13.61
CA GLY A 11 2.03 14.77 -13.90
C GLY A 11 3.01 14.77 -12.73
N ALA A 12 2.51 14.96 -11.50
CA ALA A 12 3.32 14.85 -10.30
C ALA A 12 3.85 13.42 -10.12
N ALA A 13 3.00 12.43 -10.33
CA ALA A 13 3.37 11.01 -10.27
C ALA A 13 4.45 10.64 -11.27
N PHE A 14 4.31 11.09 -12.52
CA PHE A 14 5.30 10.84 -13.57
C PHE A 14 6.67 11.46 -13.23
N SER A 15 6.67 12.73 -12.79
CA SER A 15 7.88 13.44 -12.36
C SER A 15 8.58 12.74 -11.19
N LEU A 16 7.82 12.34 -10.16
CA LEU A 16 8.34 11.63 -8.99
C LEU A 16 8.86 10.22 -9.34
N MET A 17 8.16 9.49 -10.21
CA MET A 17 8.59 8.17 -10.70
C MET A 17 9.94 8.27 -11.43
N LEU A 18 10.12 9.26 -12.30
CA LEU A 18 11.40 9.52 -12.97
C LEU A 18 12.52 9.83 -11.98
N ARG A 19 12.24 10.66 -10.97
CA ARG A 19 13.20 10.99 -9.90
C ARG A 19 13.55 9.77 -9.04
N THR A 20 12.65 8.79 -8.90
CA THR A 20 12.85 7.58 -8.10
C THR A 20 13.19 6.32 -8.91
N ARG A 21 13.65 6.49 -10.17
CA ARG A 21 13.95 5.40 -11.10
C ARG A 21 14.86 4.31 -10.52
N THR A 22 15.82 4.67 -9.66
CA THR A 22 16.74 3.71 -9.06
C THR A 22 15.99 2.71 -8.16
N ILE A 23 15.08 3.19 -7.32
CA ILE A 23 14.25 2.31 -6.49
C ILE A 23 13.30 1.47 -7.35
N LEU A 24 12.74 2.04 -8.41
CA LEU A 24 11.89 1.30 -9.35
C LEU A 24 12.62 0.13 -10.00
N LEU A 25 13.87 0.33 -10.44
CA LEU A 25 14.70 -0.72 -11.00
C LEU A 25 15.03 -1.81 -9.97
N ILE A 26 15.34 -1.42 -8.74
CA ILE A 26 15.58 -2.38 -7.64
C ILE A 26 14.31 -3.19 -7.34
N LYS A 27 13.16 -2.53 -7.28
CA LYS A 27 11.85 -3.17 -7.10
C LYS A 27 11.59 -4.19 -8.23
N MET A 28 11.80 -3.79 -9.49
CA MET A 28 11.64 -4.67 -10.64
C MET A 28 12.60 -5.87 -10.58
N GLY A 29 13.87 -5.64 -10.24
CA GLY A 29 14.87 -6.69 -10.05
C GLY A 29 14.47 -7.68 -8.95
N ALA A 30 13.95 -7.19 -7.82
CA ALA A 30 13.46 -8.05 -6.74
C ALA A 30 12.29 -8.94 -7.20
N TYR A 31 11.34 -8.39 -7.96
CA TYR A 31 10.26 -9.21 -8.54
C TYR A 31 10.80 -10.23 -9.55
N LEU A 32 11.73 -9.85 -10.43
CA LEU A 32 12.36 -10.77 -11.38
C LEU A 32 13.05 -11.94 -10.67
N VAL A 33 13.83 -11.65 -9.63
CA VAL A 33 14.51 -12.68 -8.83
C VAL A 33 13.49 -13.60 -8.15
N PHE A 34 12.44 -13.05 -7.53
CA PHE A 34 11.40 -13.85 -6.91
C PHE A 34 10.70 -14.76 -7.92
N TRP A 35 10.30 -14.23 -9.08
CA TRP A 35 9.65 -15.03 -10.12
C TRP A 35 10.55 -16.10 -10.68
N PHE A 36 11.84 -15.81 -10.87
CA PHE A 36 12.82 -16.81 -11.27
C PHE A 36 12.92 -17.94 -10.24
N VAL A 37 13.07 -17.59 -8.94
CA VAL A 37 13.10 -18.57 -7.85
C VAL A 37 11.81 -19.37 -7.77
N ALA A 38 10.65 -18.73 -7.93
CA ALA A 38 9.35 -19.38 -7.95
C ALA A 38 9.22 -20.38 -9.11
N LEU A 39 9.68 -20.02 -10.32
CA LEU A 39 9.67 -20.93 -11.47
C LEU A 39 10.60 -22.12 -11.26
N VAL A 40 11.80 -21.90 -10.70
CA VAL A 40 12.72 -23.00 -10.35
C VAL A 40 12.08 -23.92 -9.30
N TYR A 41 11.49 -23.36 -8.25
CA TYR A 41 10.77 -24.11 -7.22
C TYR A 41 9.63 -24.94 -7.83
N LEU A 42 8.80 -24.35 -8.69
CA LEU A 42 7.70 -25.06 -9.36
C LEU A 42 8.22 -26.14 -10.30
N GLY A 43 9.30 -25.89 -11.03
CA GLY A 43 9.92 -26.89 -11.92
C GLY A 43 10.46 -28.10 -11.15
N VAL A 44 11.19 -27.84 -10.05
CA VAL A 44 11.73 -28.91 -9.18
C VAL A 44 10.62 -29.70 -8.52
N THR A 45 9.61 -29.04 -7.96
CA THR A 45 8.49 -29.72 -7.29
C THR A 45 7.62 -30.48 -8.28
N PHE A 46 7.41 -29.96 -9.49
CA PHE A 46 6.76 -30.67 -10.57
C PHE A 46 7.52 -31.94 -10.96
N LEU A 47 8.86 -31.86 -11.08
CA LEU A 47 9.70 -33.03 -11.40
C LEU A 47 9.59 -34.10 -10.31
N ILE A 48 9.72 -33.72 -9.04
CA ILE A 48 9.59 -34.64 -7.90
C ILE A 48 8.19 -35.28 -7.88
N ALA A 49 7.14 -34.47 -8.02
CA ALA A 49 5.76 -34.94 -8.07
C ALA A 49 5.52 -35.91 -9.23
N SER A 50 6.10 -35.64 -10.40
CA SER A 50 5.99 -36.50 -11.57
C SER A 50 6.69 -37.84 -11.37
N LEU A 51 7.89 -37.85 -10.78
CA LEU A 51 8.62 -39.08 -10.45
C LEU A 51 7.86 -39.94 -9.44
N VAL A 52 7.32 -39.34 -8.38
CA VAL A 52 6.47 -40.06 -7.41
C VAL A 52 5.17 -40.54 -8.07
N GLY A 53 4.60 -39.73 -8.97
CA GLY A 53 3.39 -40.05 -9.72
C GLY A 53 3.52 -41.28 -10.63
N GLN A 54 4.74 -41.60 -11.10
CA GLN A 54 4.99 -42.85 -11.85
C GLN A 54 4.76 -44.10 -11.00
N ALA A 55 5.07 -44.03 -9.70
CA ALA A 55 4.82 -45.13 -8.77
C ALA A 55 3.39 -45.11 -8.23
N ILE A 56 2.91 -43.94 -7.78
CA ILE A 56 1.58 -43.76 -7.21
C ILE A 56 0.97 -42.45 -7.75
N PRO A 57 0.11 -42.50 -8.79
CA PRO A 57 -0.38 -41.30 -9.49
C PRO A 57 -1.03 -40.27 -8.58
N ILE A 58 -1.89 -40.71 -7.66
CA ILE A 58 -2.61 -39.80 -6.75
C ILE A 58 -1.65 -39.06 -5.80
N VAL A 59 -0.57 -39.72 -5.36
CA VAL A 59 0.41 -39.10 -4.46
C VAL A 59 1.20 -38.02 -5.20
N GLY A 60 1.60 -38.28 -6.46
CA GLY A 60 2.25 -37.27 -7.29
C GLY A 60 1.40 -36.01 -7.45
N VAL A 61 0.10 -36.15 -7.74
CA VAL A 61 -0.83 -35.02 -7.86
C VAL A 61 -0.95 -34.26 -6.53
N ILE A 62 -1.14 -34.96 -5.42
CA ILE A 62 -1.24 -34.34 -4.08
C ILE A 62 0.03 -33.55 -3.76
N LEU A 63 1.22 -34.11 -4.02
CA LEU A 63 2.49 -33.44 -3.78
C LEU A 63 2.61 -32.14 -4.58
N PHE A 64 2.20 -32.14 -5.85
CA PHE A 64 2.24 -30.92 -6.66
C PHE A 64 1.23 -29.86 -6.19
N ILE A 65 0.01 -30.27 -5.78
CA ILE A 65 -0.98 -29.35 -5.21
C ILE A 65 -0.47 -28.73 -3.90
N VAL A 66 0.16 -29.54 -3.03
CA VAL A 66 0.77 -29.03 -1.80
C VAL A 66 1.89 -28.04 -2.12
N ALA A 67 2.74 -28.35 -3.11
CA ALA A 67 3.80 -27.45 -3.55
C ALA A 67 3.26 -26.13 -4.11
N LEU A 68 2.18 -26.17 -4.90
CA LEU A 68 1.47 -24.98 -5.37
C LEU A 68 0.87 -24.18 -4.20
N GLY A 69 0.26 -24.85 -3.22
CA GLY A 69 -0.24 -24.20 -2.01
C GLY A 69 0.86 -23.51 -1.20
N ALA A 70 2.04 -24.12 -1.12
CA ALA A 70 3.21 -23.56 -0.46
C ALA A 70 3.75 -22.26 -1.11
N MET A 71 3.38 -21.95 -2.36
CA MET A 71 3.73 -20.64 -2.96
C MET A 71 3.12 -19.46 -2.21
N ILE A 72 1.97 -19.63 -1.56
CA ILE A 72 1.31 -18.56 -0.80
C ILE A 72 2.19 -18.10 0.37
N PRO A 73 2.55 -18.97 1.35
CA PRO A 73 3.41 -18.55 2.44
C PRO A 73 4.83 -18.15 1.98
N LEU A 74 5.35 -18.72 0.89
CA LEU A 74 6.64 -18.28 0.30
C LEU A 74 6.55 -16.84 -0.22
N TYR A 75 5.47 -16.49 -0.91
CA TYR A 75 5.22 -15.13 -1.35
C TYR A 75 5.04 -14.18 -0.16
N ASP A 76 4.28 -14.57 0.86
CA ASP A 76 4.07 -13.75 2.05
C ASP A 76 5.39 -13.45 2.78
N LEU A 77 6.29 -14.43 2.83
CA LEU A 77 7.65 -14.26 3.36
C LEU A 77 8.45 -13.27 2.50
N ALA A 78 8.49 -13.47 1.18
CA ALA A 78 9.17 -12.57 0.27
C ALA A 78 8.62 -11.15 0.35
N TYR A 79 7.29 -11.01 0.49
CA TYR A 79 6.65 -9.71 0.65
C TYR A 79 7.06 -9.05 1.96
N ARG A 80 6.92 -9.74 3.09
CA ARG A 80 7.21 -9.20 4.42
C ARG A 80 8.66 -8.75 4.56
N TYR A 81 9.61 -9.53 4.07
CA TYR A 81 11.04 -9.29 4.31
C TYR A 81 11.75 -8.54 3.18
N VAL A 82 11.25 -8.61 1.94
CA VAL A 82 11.92 -7.99 0.77
C VAL A 82 11.05 -6.91 0.16
N PHE A 83 9.88 -7.26 -0.37
CA PHE A 83 9.08 -6.30 -1.16
C PHE A 83 8.58 -5.14 -0.31
N PHE A 84 8.13 -5.41 0.91
CA PHE A 84 7.64 -4.39 1.80
C PHE A 84 8.75 -3.42 2.23
N MET A 85 9.98 -3.89 2.47
CA MET A 85 11.11 -3.02 2.77
C MET A 85 11.42 -2.06 1.61
N ILE A 86 11.42 -2.57 0.37
CA ILE A 86 11.64 -1.74 -0.83
C ILE A 86 10.49 -0.74 -1.00
N LYS A 87 9.24 -1.19 -0.83
CA LYS A 87 8.03 -0.36 -0.89
C LYS A 87 8.07 0.75 0.17
N ALA A 88 8.37 0.41 1.42
CA ALA A 88 8.48 1.36 2.53
C ALA A 88 9.54 2.44 2.28
N ALA A 89 10.74 2.03 1.82
CA ALA A 89 11.79 2.96 1.44
C ALA A 89 11.37 3.85 0.25
N HIS A 90 10.65 3.30 -0.72
CA HIS A 90 10.10 4.06 -1.84
C HIS A 90 9.10 5.11 -1.37
N ILE A 91 8.15 4.73 -0.51
CA ILE A 91 7.16 5.64 0.08
C ILE A 91 7.86 6.78 0.82
N ALA A 92 8.88 6.49 1.63
CA ALA A 92 9.63 7.51 2.35
C ALA A 92 10.31 8.52 1.40
N VAL A 93 10.96 8.03 0.35
CA VAL A 93 11.60 8.86 -0.69
C VAL A 93 10.57 9.71 -1.46
N LEU A 94 9.44 9.11 -1.81
CA LEU A 94 8.36 9.82 -2.50
C LEU A 94 7.78 10.93 -1.63
N SER A 95 7.52 10.65 -0.35
CA SER A 95 7.05 11.65 0.61
C SER A 95 8.01 12.82 0.74
N GLU A 96 9.32 12.56 0.81
CA GLU A 96 10.34 13.60 0.91
C GLU A 96 10.40 14.47 -0.34
N LEU A 97 10.45 13.84 -1.52
CA LEU A 97 10.45 14.56 -2.78
C LEU A 97 9.17 15.36 -2.99
N LEU A 98 8.03 14.84 -2.53
CA LEU A 98 6.75 15.54 -2.61
C LEU A 98 6.70 16.74 -1.66
N ALA A 99 7.17 16.59 -0.42
CA ALA A 99 7.09 17.63 0.60
C ALA A 99 8.19 18.69 0.51
N ARG A 100 9.40 18.29 0.10
CA ARG A 100 10.62 19.13 0.15
C ARG A 100 11.31 19.32 -1.20
N GLY A 101 10.89 18.60 -2.24
CA GLY A 101 11.34 18.80 -3.62
C GLY A 101 12.71 18.20 -3.97
N ALA A 102 13.52 17.81 -2.98
CA ALA A 102 14.86 17.25 -3.17
C ALA A 102 15.22 16.21 -2.09
N LEU A 103 16.16 15.33 -2.42
CA LEU A 103 16.81 14.42 -1.47
C LEU A 103 18.20 14.96 -1.10
N PRO A 104 18.74 14.62 0.09
CA PRO A 104 20.12 14.93 0.44
C PRO A 104 21.10 14.37 -0.60
N ALA A 105 22.13 15.16 -0.93
CA ALA A 105 23.16 14.75 -1.88
C ALA A 105 24.05 13.62 -1.33
N GLY A 106 24.55 12.74 -2.20
CA GLY A 106 25.58 11.75 -1.86
C GLY A 106 25.06 10.48 -1.18
N VAL A 107 23.75 10.30 -0.98
CA VAL A 107 23.17 9.09 -0.40
C VAL A 107 22.30 8.36 -1.43
N SER A 108 22.41 7.04 -1.50
CA SER A 108 21.52 6.20 -2.30
C SER A 108 20.07 6.37 -1.84
N GLN A 109 19.14 6.47 -2.79
CA GLN A 109 17.70 6.63 -2.49
C GLN A 109 17.18 5.49 -1.61
N LEU A 110 17.62 4.26 -1.87
CA LEU A 110 17.18 3.10 -1.11
C LEU A 110 17.71 3.16 0.33
N ASP A 111 18.98 3.52 0.52
CA ASP A 111 19.58 3.60 1.84
C ASP A 111 18.99 4.75 2.65
N TRP A 112 18.81 5.91 2.02
CA TRP A 112 18.12 7.04 2.64
C TRP A 112 16.70 6.65 3.04
N GLY A 113 15.93 6.05 2.14
CA GLY A 113 14.56 5.62 2.41
C GLY A 113 14.48 4.60 3.55
N ARG A 114 15.38 3.61 3.58
CA ARG A 114 15.47 2.64 4.68
C ARG A 114 15.79 3.32 6.01
N GLN A 115 16.75 4.25 6.04
CA GLN A 115 17.09 5.01 7.24
C GLN A 115 15.90 5.84 7.73
N GLN A 116 15.11 6.42 6.82
CA GLN A 116 13.90 7.14 7.21
C GLN A 116 12.84 6.23 7.80
N VAL A 117 12.61 5.05 7.21
CA VAL A 117 11.71 4.04 7.78
C VAL A 117 12.18 3.65 9.18
N GLN A 118 13.48 3.38 9.35
CA GLN A 118 14.08 3.02 10.64
C GLN A 118 13.95 4.16 11.67
N ARG A 119 14.26 5.40 11.28
CA ARG A 119 14.11 6.60 12.14
C ARG A 119 12.67 6.80 12.58
N ARG A 120 11.72 6.56 11.67
CA ARG A 120 10.31 6.88 11.90
C ARG A 120 9.53 5.79 12.62
N PHE A 121 9.78 4.53 12.28
CA PHE A 121 9.03 3.37 12.76
C PHE A 121 9.86 2.45 13.68
N GLY A 122 11.16 2.72 13.85
CA GLY A 122 12.10 1.84 14.55
C GLY A 122 12.59 0.71 13.64
N GLU A 123 11.68 -0.16 13.22
CA GLU A 123 11.96 -1.25 12.29
C GLU A 123 10.95 -1.28 11.14
N THR A 124 11.34 -1.84 10.00
CA THR A 124 10.43 -2.05 8.86
C THR A 124 9.24 -2.94 9.25
N ASN A 125 9.45 -3.92 10.12
CA ASN A 125 8.37 -4.77 10.64
C ASN A 125 7.31 -3.96 11.40
N ALA A 126 7.71 -2.91 12.12
CA ALA A 126 6.76 -2.04 12.81
C ALA A 126 5.92 -1.22 11.82
N MET A 127 6.54 -0.71 10.74
CA MET A 127 5.80 -0.04 9.66
C MET A 127 4.81 -0.98 8.98
N PHE A 128 5.15 -2.25 8.78
CA PHE A 128 4.24 -3.26 8.22
C PHE A 128 2.99 -3.46 9.09
N VAL A 129 3.15 -3.52 10.42
CA VAL A 129 2.00 -3.65 11.33
C VAL A 129 1.09 -2.42 11.26
N VAL A 130 1.67 -1.22 11.10
CA VAL A 130 0.89 0.00 10.88
C VAL A 130 0.15 -0.07 9.54
N ASP A 131 0.84 -0.47 8.46
CA ASP A 131 0.27 -0.66 7.12
C ASP A 131 -0.96 -1.57 7.19
N GLU A 132 -0.79 -2.80 7.72
CA GLU A 132 -1.83 -3.82 7.75
C GLU A 132 -3.06 -3.38 8.54
N LEU A 133 -2.86 -2.68 9.67
CA LEU A 133 -3.97 -2.16 10.46
C LEU A 133 -4.69 -1.02 9.71
N VAL A 134 -3.94 -0.10 9.10
CA VAL A 134 -4.51 0.99 8.29
C VAL A 134 -5.28 0.43 7.08
N SER A 135 -4.69 -0.49 6.32
CA SER A 135 -5.35 -1.22 5.22
C SER A 135 -6.66 -1.85 5.66
N SER A 136 -6.65 -2.51 6.82
CA SER A 136 -7.82 -3.18 7.37
C SER A 136 -8.95 -2.20 7.66
N VAL A 137 -8.63 -1.05 8.28
CA VAL A 137 -9.64 -0.01 8.57
C VAL A 137 -10.17 0.62 7.29
N ILE A 138 -9.30 0.97 6.33
CA ILE A 138 -9.72 1.55 5.04
C ILE A 138 -10.62 0.59 4.28
N ARG A 139 -10.27 -0.70 4.21
CA ARG A 139 -11.07 -1.72 3.52
C ARG A 139 -12.44 -1.88 4.18
N ALA A 140 -12.48 -1.94 5.51
CA ALA A 140 -13.74 -2.03 6.25
C ALA A 140 -14.61 -0.79 6.00
N PHE A 141 -14.04 0.41 6.15
CA PHE A 141 -14.73 1.67 5.89
C PHE A 141 -15.27 1.74 4.46
N THR A 142 -14.40 1.49 3.48
CA THR A 142 -14.72 1.59 2.06
C THR A 142 -15.81 0.62 1.66
N ARG A 143 -15.77 -0.62 2.17
CA ARG A 143 -16.81 -1.61 1.93
C ARG A 143 -18.16 -1.14 2.47
N THR A 144 -18.20 -0.57 3.68
CA THR A 144 -19.44 -0.07 4.28
C THR A 144 -20.00 1.11 3.49
N VAL A 145 -19.19 2.15 3.22
CA VAL A 145 -19.71 3.32 2.49
C VAL A 145 -20.09 2.98 1.06
N TYR A 146 -19.35 2.10 0.39
CA TYR A 146 -19.69 1.67 -0.98
C TYR A 146 -21.04 0.95 -1.04
N VAL A 147 -21.33 0.06 -0.08
CA VAL A 147 -22.63 -0.62 0.03
C VAL A 147 -23.76 0.40 0.27
N LEU A 148 -23.54 1.36 1.18
CA LEU A 148 -24.56 2.37 1.53
C LEU A 148 -24.81 3.38 0.39
N THR A 149 -23.83 3.60 -0.49
CA THR A 149 -23.93 4.58 -1.59
C THR A 149 -24.11 3.96 -2.96
N ALA A 150 -24.42 2.65 -3.07
CA ALA A 150 -24.40 1.91 -4.33
C ALA A 150 -25.20 2.62 -5.44
N TRP A 151 -24.46 3.36 -6.27
CA TRP A 151 -24.89 4.20 -7.39
C TRP A 151 -25.02 3.35 -8.66
N LEU A 152 -25.53 2.13 -8.54
CA LEU A 152 -25.71 1.22 -9.67
C LEU A 152 -27.10 1.46 -10.28
N PRO A 153 -27.21 1.94 -11.54
CA PRO A 153 -28.48 1.96 -12.25
C PRO A 153 -28.87 0.54 -12.65
N GLY A 154 -30.09 0.11 -12.27
CA GLY A 154 -30.71 -1.13 -12.74
C GLY A 154 -30.25 -2.42 -12.04
N ASP A 155 -31.07 -3.47 -12.17
CA ASP A 155 -30.86 -4.83 -11.67
C ASP A 155 -29.53 -5.43 -12.15
N THR A 156 -28.45 -5.05 -11.46
CA THR A 156 -27.09 -5.37 -11.91
C THR A 156 -26.73 -6.79 -11.47
N LEU A 157 -26.35 -7.63 -12.42
CA LEU A 157 -25.94 -9.02 -12.20
C LEU A 157 -24.85 -9.12 -11.12
N GLN A 158 -25.00 -10.06 -10.18
CA GLN A 158 -24.06 -10.33 -9.06
C GLN A 158 -22.59 -10.48 -9.48
N GLN A 159 -22.32 -10.80 -10.75
CA GLN A 159 -20.97 -10.93 -11.31
C GLN A 159 -20.26 -9.58 -11.47
N ILE A 160 -20.98 -8.53 -11.88
CA ILE A 160 -20.43 -7.17 -12.02
C ILE A 160 -20.06 -6.61 -10.65
N VAL A 161 -20.93 -6.83 -9.64
CA VAL A 161 -20.68 -6.44 -8.25
C VAL A 161 -19.39 -7.08 -7.71
N ARG A 162 -19.12 -8.34 -8.03
CA ARG A 162 -17.88 -9.03 -7.64
C ARG A 162 -16.64 -8.39 -8.27
N ILE A 163 -16.70 -8.02 -9.54
CA ILE A 163 -15.59 -7.35 -10.23
C ILE A 163 -15.33 -5.99 -9.58
N ILE A 164 -16.38 -5.20 -9.34
CA ILE A 164 -16.23 -3.87 -8.73
C ILE A 164 -15.66 -3.99 -7.31
N ASN A 165 -16.17 -4.91 -6.50
CA ASN A 165 -15.64 -5.14 -5.15
C ASN A 165 -14.14 -5.48 -5.18
N ARG A 166 -13.69 -6.23 -6.19
CA ARG A 166 -12.27 -6.53 -6.37
C ARG A 166 -11.45 -5.31 -6.78
N VAL A 167 -11.99 -4.48 -7.69
CA VAL A 167 -11.34 -3.20 -8.07
C VAL A 167 -11.22 -2.28 -6.86
N VAL A 168 -12.30 -2.12 -6.08
CA VAL A 168 -12.31 -1.32 -4.84
C VAL A 168 -11.30 -1.86 -3.84
N TYR A 169 -11.25 -3.17 -3.63
CA TYR A 169 -10.28 -3.80 -2.75
C TYR A 169 -8.83 -3.44 -3.13
N TYR A 170 -8.47 -3.57 -4.41
CA TYR A 170 -7.13 -3.20 -4.84
C TYR A 170 -6.88 -1.69 -4.77
N ALA A 171 -7.86 -0.87 -5.13
CA ALA A 171 -7.78 0.59 -5.04
C ALA A 171 -7.46 1.06 -3.61
N THR A 172 -8.05 0.44 -2.58
CA THR A 172 -7.76 0.80 -1.18
C THR A 172 -6.30 0.64 -0.77
N THR A 173 -5.53 -0.21 -1.47
CA THR A 173 -4.09 -0.39 -1.26
C THR A 173 -3.28 0.84 -1.66
N TYR A 174 -3.73 1.65 -2.62
CA TYR A 174 -3.03 2.91 -2.89
C TYR A 174 -3.35 3.99 -1.85
N ILE A 175 -4.47 3.85 -1.15
CA ILE A 175 -4.93 4.80 -0.12
C ILE A 175 -4.20 4.55 1.21
N ASP A 176 -4.01 3.30 1.63
CA ASP A 176 -3.22 3.00 2.83
C ASP A 176 -1.76 3.44 2.68
N GLU A 177 -1.13 3.17 1.54
CA GLU A 177 0.20 3.65 1.17
C GLU A 177 0.29 5.19 1.25
N ALA A 178 -0.75 5.89 0.81
CA ALA A 178 -0.82 7.34 0.89
C ALA A 178 -0.96 7.86 2.34
N ILE A 179 -1.69 7.14 3.19
CA ILE A 179 -1.77 7.43 4.63
C ILE A 179 -0.42 7.16 5.31
N LEU A 180 0.27 6.07 4.96
CA LEU A 180 1.62 5.82 5.47
C LEU A 180 2.61 6.90 5.03
N ALA A 181 2.51 7.35 3.78
CA ALA A 181 3.33 8.43 3.25
C ALA A 181 3.23 9.71 4.09
N ARG A 182 2.03 10.00 4.63
CA ARG A 182 1.78 11.12 5.55
C ARG A 182 2.65 11.07 6.81
N SER A 183 3.05 9.88 7.27
CA SER A 183 3.92 9.73 8.44
C SER A 183 5.34 10.27 8.21
N PHE A 184 5.81 10.32 6.97
CA PHE A 184 7.08 10.95 6.60
C PHE A 184 6.94 12.45 6.35
N ILE A 185 5.76 12.92 5.95
CA ILE A 185 5.49 14.35 5.73
C ILE A 185 5.29 15.09 7.07
N LYS A 186 4.58 14.48 8.01
CA LYS A 186 4.28 15.03 9.34
C LYS A 186 5.14 14.34 10.41
N GLU A 187 6.45 14.59 10.37
CA GLU A 187 7.45 13.94 11.24
C GLU A 187 7.22 14.22 12.74
N ASN A 188 6.64 15.37 13.09
CA ASN A 188 6.43 15.79 14.48
C ASN A 188 5.23 15.11 15.16
N VAL A 189 4.42 14.37 14.41
CA VAL A 189 3.25 13.65 14.95
C VAL A 189 3.67 12.20 15.21
N PRO A 190 3.36 11.57 16.35
CA PRO A 190 3.67 10.16 16.58
C PRO A 190 3.02 9.22 15.53
N VAL A 191 3.57 8.02 15.31
CA VAL A 191 3.21 7.17 14.15
C VAL A 191 1.76 6.71 14.22
N TRP A 192 1.33 6.16 15.37
CA TRP A 192 -0.02 5.64 15.56
C TRP A 192 -1.05 6.76 15.56
N VAL A 193 -0.69 7.92 16.10
CA VAL A 193 -1.52 9.14 16.03
C VAL A 193 -1.68 9.58 14.57
N ASN A 194 -0.59 9.59 13.79
CA ASN A 194 -0.62 9.94 12.37
C ASN A 194 -1.48 8.96 11.57
N ALA A 195 -1.36 7.66 11.82
CA ALA A 195 -2.15 6.62 11.18
C ALA A 195 -3.65 6.75 11.50
N ARG A 196 -4.02 6.94 12.79
CA ARG A 196 -5.39 7.22 13.21
C ARG A 196 -5.95 8.44 12.47
N ASP A 197 -5.23 9.55 12.55
CA ASP A 197 -5.68 10.81 11.93
C ASP A 197 -5.77 10.69 10.42
N GLY A 198 -4.84 9.99 9.78
CA GLY A 198 -4.84 9.77 8.34
C GLY A 198 -6.07 8.99 7.87
N VAL A 199 -6.49 7.99 8.62
CA VAL A 199 -7.73 7.24 8.35
C VAL A 199 -8.96 8.13 8.54
N VAL A 200 -8.99 8.97 9.58
CA VAL A 200 -10.08 9.93 9.80
C VAL A 200 -10.17 10.94 8.66
N LEU A 201 -9.03 11.48 8.22
CA LEU A 201 -8.96 12.40 7.08
C LEU A 201 -9.45 11.73 5.80
N TYR A 202 -9.08 10.45 5.55
CA TYR A 202 -9.64 9.69 4.45
C TYR A 202 -11.17 9.59 4.56
N ALA A 203 -11.71 9.25 5.72
CA ALA A 203 -13.15 9.14 5.93
C ALA A 203 -13.89 10.47 5.70
N MET A 204 -13.25 11.62 5.93
CA MET A 204 -13.82 12.94 5.64
C MET A 204 -13.92 13.22 4.12
N VAL A 205 -12.92 12.80 3.33
CA VAL A 205 -12.83 13.07 1.88
C VAL A 205 -12.78 11.79 1.03
N TRP A 206 -13.50 10.75 1.46
CA TRP A 206 -13.34 9.41 0.88
C TRP A 206 -13.78 9.33 -0.58
N LYS A 207 -14.83 10.06 -0.97
CA LYS A 207 -15.38 10.02 -2.33
C LYS A 207 -14.34 10.34 -3.40
N PRO A 208 -13.72 11.53 -3.41
CA PRO A 208 -12.71 11.86 -4.42
C PRO A 208 -11.49 10.94 -4.35
N LEU A 209 -11.02 10.58 -3.15
CA LEU A 209 -9.84 9.72 -2.99
C LEU A 209 -10.08 8.29 -3.49
N LEU A 210 -11.26 7.71 -3.21
CA LEU A 210 -11.63 6.39 -3.68
C LEU A 210 -11.82 6.37 -5.20
N MET A 211 -12.47 7.39 -5.78
CA MET A 211 -12.63 7.48 -7.23
C MET A 211 -11.27 7.62 -7.93
N ASN A 212 -10.36 8.41 -7.37
CA ASN A 212 -8.98 8.49 -7.85
C ASN A 212 -8.30 7.13 -7.78
N ALA A 213 -8.37 6.45 -6.64
CA ALA A 213 -7.72 5.15 -6.46
C ALA A 213 -8.26 4.07 -7.41
N ILE A 214 -9.57 4.06 -7.70
CA ILE A 214 -10.20 3.17 -8.68
C ILE A 214 -9.69 3.47 -10.09
N ALA A 215 -9.66 4.75 -10.49
CA ALA A 215 -9.15 5.14 -11.79
C ALA A 215 -7.65 4.81 -11.94
N LEU A 216 -6.85 5.06 -10.90
CA LEU A 216 -5.44 4.72 -10.85
C LEU A 216 -5.21 3.20 -10.90
N MET A 217 -6.08 2.40 -10.26
CA MET A 217 -6.05 0.94 -10.36
C MET A 217 -6.29 0.45 -11.79
N ILE A 218 -7.16 1.10 -12.55
CA ILE A 218 -7.38 0.76 -13.95
C ILE A 218 -6.17 1.22 -14.79
N LEU A 219 -5.71 2.45 -14.57
CA LEU A 219 -4.55 3.01 -15.27
C LEU A 219 -3.25 2.26 -14.98
N SER A 220 -3.12 1.59 -13.84
CA SER A 220 -1.95 0.77 -13.51
C SER A 220 -1.76 -0.42 -14.45
N TYR A 221 -2.79 -0.81 -15.22
CA TYR A 221 -2.67 -1.82 -16.28
C TYR A 221 -2.16 -1.27 -17.62
N VAL A 222 -2.01 0.05 -17.80
CA VAL A 222 -1.44 0.58 -19.06
C VAL A 222 -0.02 0.02 -19.30
N PRO A 223 0.90 0.02 -18.33
CA PRO A 223 2.20 -0.63 -18.48
C PRO A 223 2.13 -2.14 -18.75
N PHE A 224 1.09 -2.84 -18.27
CA PHE A 224 0.86 -4.26 -18.61
C PHE A 224 0.64 -4.42 -20.11
N ILE A 225 -0.32 -3.66 -20.67
CA ILE A 225 -0.70 -3.75 -22.08
C ILE A 225 0.49 -3.36 -22.96
N VAL A 226 1.17 -2.25 -22.62
CA VAL A 226 2.36 -1.80 -23.35
C VAL A 226 3.46 -2.86 -23.28
N GLY A 227 3.76 -3.40 -22.10
CA GLY A 227 4.73 -4.47 -21.94
C GLY A 227 4.38 -5.70 -22.76
N PHE A 228 3.13 -6.16 -22.70
CA PHE A 228 2.66 -7.30 -23.48
C PHE A 228 2.88 -7.08 -24.98
N LEU A 229 2.45 -5.94 -25.53
CA LEU A 229 2.60 -5.62 -26.95
C LEU A 229 4.07 -5.53 -27.37
N VAL A 230 4.91 -4.88 -26.56
CA VAL A 230 6.34 -4.71 -26.83
C VAL A 230 7.09 -6.05 -26.81
N PHE A 231 6.75 -6.94 -25.87
CA PHE A 231 7.47 -8.20 -25.68
C PHE A 231 6.88 -9.39 -26.45
N ALA A 232 5.62 -9.33 -26.89
CA ALA A 232 4.97 -10.43 -27.61
C ALA A 232 5.71 -10.79 -28.92
N ALA A 233 6.03 -9.80 -29.75
CA ALA A 233 6.72 -10.03 -31.02
C ALA A 233 8.13 -10.62 -30.85
N PRO A 234 9.05 -10.04 -30.05
CA PRO A 234 10.39 -10.61 -29.89
C PRO A 234 10.37 -11.99 -29.21
N ILE A 235 9.53 -12.20 -28.19
CA ILE A 235 9.41 -13.52 -27.54
C ILE A 235 8.84 -14.56 -28.51
N GLY A 236 7.82 -14.18 -29.29
CA GLY A 236 7.24 -15.04 -30.33
C GLY A 236 8.24 -15.42 -31.42
N LEU A 237 9.07 -14.47 -31.87
CA LEU A 237 10.15 -14.71 -32.83
C LEU A 237 11.19 -15.69 -32.28
N ILE A 238 11.64 -15.49 -31.04
CA ILE A 238 12.60 -16.40 -30.41
C ILE A 238 11.99 -17.81 -30.32
N ALA A 239 10.74 -17.93 -29.90
CA ALA A 239 10.07 -19.22 -29.79
C ALA A 239 9.93 -19.92 -31.15
N SER A 240 9.59 -19.20 -32.22
CA SER A 240 9.43 -19.79 -33.55
C SER A 240 10.75 -20.30 -34.14
N VAL A 241 11.87 -19.65 -33.82
CA VAL A 241 13.21 -20.07 -34.26
C VAL A 241 13.73 -21.25 -33.42
N VAL A 242 13.47 -21.27 -32.10
CA VAL A 242 13.96 -22.32 -31.20
C VAL A 242 13.17 -23.62 -31.38
N SER A 243 11.84 -23.57 -31.25
CA SER A 243 10.97 -24.71 -31.49
C SER A 243 9.49 -24.31 -31.52
N PRO A 244 8.72 -24.71 -32.55
CA PRO A 244 7.27 -24.44 -32.60
C PRO A 244 6.48 -24.94 -31.38
N SER A 245 6.97 -25.97 -30.66
CA SER A 245 6.33 -26.49 -29.44
C SER A 245 6.36 -25.51 -28.26
N LEU A 246 7.20 -24.47 -28.32
CA LEU A 246 7.31 -23.42 -27.30
C LEU A 246 6.28 -22.30 -27.45
N GLY A 247 5.44 -22.30 -28.48
CA GLY A 247 4.49 -21.21 -28.73
C GLY A 247 3.56 -20.90 -27.54
N GLY A 248 3.03 -21.93 -26.87
CA GLY A 248 2.22 -21.74 -25.65
C GLY A 248 3.02 -21.16 -24.49
N TRP A 249 4.26 -21.62 -24.30
CA TRP A 249 5.18 -21.12 -23.27
C TRP A 249 5.62 -19.68 -23.52
N ALA A 250 5.77 -19.30 -24.79
CA ALA A 250 6.08 -17.94 -25.21
C ALA A 250 4.98 -16.94 -24.81
N VAL A 251 3.71 -17.34 -24.96
CA VAL A 251 2.56 -16.53 -24.51
C VAL A 251 2.57 -16.38 -22.99
N ILE A 252 2.76 -17.47 -22.25
CA ILE A 252 2.84 -17.44 -20.78
C ILE A 252 3.99 -16.54 -20.32
N ALA A 253 5.19 -16.70 -20.90
CA ALA A 253 6.35 -15.88 -20.58
C ALA A 253 6.10 -14.39 -20.84
N THR A 254 5.45 -14.07 -21.96
CA THR A 254 5.07 -12.69 -22.30
C THR A 254 4.09 -12.11 -21.28
N LEU A 255 3.07 -12.88 -20.88
CA LEU A 255 2.09 -12.46 -19.87
C LEU A 255 2.72 -12.24 -18.50
N VAL A 256 3.64 -13.12 -18.07
CA VAL A 256 4.38 -12.97 -16.82
C VAL A 256 5.26 -11.72 -16.86
N LEU A 257 5.98 -11.47 -17.96
CA LEU A 257 6.81 -10.28 -18.11
C LEU A 257 5.97 -8.99 -18.13
N ALA A 258 4.84 -9.00 -18.83
CA ALA A 258 3.89 -7.88 -18.81
C ALA A 258 3.34 -7.63 -17.39
N PHE A 259 3.01 -8.70 -16.65
CA PHE A 259 2.54 -8.60 -15.27
C PHE A 259 3.62 -8.05 -14.33
N LEU A 260 4.87 -8.44 -14.52
CA LEU A 260 6.02 -7.88 -13.80
C LEU A 260 6.14 -6.36 -14.01
N ILE A 261 6.00 -5.89 -15.25
CA ILE A 261 6.02 -4.47 -15.59
C ILE A 261 4.84 -3.73 -14.93
N LYS A 262 3.65 -4.34 -14.94
CA LYS A 262 2.46 -3.83 -14.24
C LYS A 262 2.75 -3.60 -12.76
N VAL A 263 3.29 -4.59 -12.06
CA VAL A 263 3.52 -4.52 -10.61
C VAL A 263 4.69 -3.59 -10.26
N ALA A 264 5.75 -3.60 -11.06
CA ALA A 264 6.92 -2.76 -10.83
C ALA A 264 6.64 -1.28 -11.14
N VAL A 265 6.02 -0.99 -12.29
CA VAL A 265 5.85 0.37 -12.82
C VAL A 265 4.43 0.88 -12.61
N GLY A 266 3.43 0.12 -13.03
CA GLY A 266 2.02 0.53 -12.96
C GLY A 266 1.54 0.76 -11.53
N ASP A 267 1.76 -0.21 -10.64
CA ASP A 267 1.35 -0.07 -9.24
C ASP A 267 2.17 1.00 -8.51
N ALA A 268 3.46 1.17 -8.85
CA ALA A 268 4.25 2.26 -8.29
C ALA A 268 3.77 3.65 -8.74
N PHE A 269 3.35 3.77 -10.00
CA PHE A 269 2.78 5.00 -10.53
C PHE A 269 1.46 5.33 -9.82
N ALA A 270 0.56 4.35 -9.69
CA ALA A 270 -0.72 4.52 -9.00
C ALA A 270 -0.54 4.90 -7.52
N MET A 271 0.36 4.21 -6.81
CA MET A 271 0.78 4.57 -5.44
C MET A 271 1.26 6.03 -5.39
N THR A 272 2.18 6.43 -6.27
CA THR A 272 2.76 7.78 -6.25
C THR A 272 1.71 8.86 -6.51
N ALA A 273 0.85 8.64 -7.50
CA ALA A 273 -0.29 9.50 -7.80
C ALA A 273 -1.23 9.63 -6.60
N MET A 274 -1.50 8.51 -5.92
CA MET A 274 -2.38 8.50 -4.76
C MET A 274 -1.77 9.19 -3.54
N ILE A 275 -0.46 9.07 -3.31
CA ILE A 275 0.27 9.84 -2.29
C ILE A 275 0.11 11.35 -2.55
N ALA A 276 0.33 11.79 -3.79
CA ALA A 276 0.20 13.20 -4.16
C ALA A 276 -1.24 13.70 -4.04
N ALA A 277 -2.23 12.90 -4.46
CA ALA A 277 -3.65 13.26 -4.37
C ALA A 277 -4.10 13.34 -2.91
N TYR A 278 -3.80 12.33 -2.10
CA TYR A 278 -4.10 12.32 -0.67
C TYR A 278 -3.45 13.50 0.06
N HIS A 279 -2.18 13.78 -0.21
CA HIS A 279 -1.48 14.92 0.38
C HIS A 279 -2.17 16.26 0.03
N ARG A 280 -2.56 16.45 -1.24
CA ARG A 280 -3.27 17.66 -1.67
C ARG A 280 -4.62 17.79 -0.96
N GLU A 281 -5.44 16.74 -0.97
CA GLU A 281 -6.79 16.79 -0.43
C GLU A 281 -6.81 16.99 1.10
N THR A 282 -5.77 16.54 1.81
CA THR A 282 -5.75 16.52 3.29
C THR A 282 -4.80 17.52 3.94
N LYS A 283 -4.08 18.33 3.15
CA LYS A 283 -3.00 19.22 3.62
C LYS A 283 -3.40 20.11 4.79
N ASP A 284 -4.56 20.75 4.67
CA ASP A 284 -5.05 21.80 5.58
C ASP A 284 -6.22 21.32 6.45
N MET A 285 -6.51 20.02 6.41
CA MET A 285 -7.60 19.41 7.16
C MET A 285 -7.17 18.96 8.56
N LYS A 286 -8.11 19.01 9.49
CA LYS A 286 -7.98 18.39 10.82
C LYS A 286 -9.05 17.31 11.01
N PRO A 287 -8.74 16.20 11.70
CA PRO A 287 -9.74 15.19 12.05
C PRO A 287 -10.98 15.80 12.73
N ASN A 288 -12.18 15.41 12.30
CA ASN A 288 -13.44 15.84 12.90
C ASN A 288 -14.14 14.68 13.64
N GLN A 289 -15.03 15.02 14.58
CA GLN A 289 -15.74 14.02 15.40
C GLN A 289 -16.75 13.20 14.59
N GLU A 290 -17.33 13.79 13.54
CA GLU A 290 -18.30 13.10 12.68
C GLU A 290 -17.66 11.90 11.95
N ALA A 291 -16.46 12.07 11.38
CA ALA A 291 -15.74 11.00 10.71
C ALA A 291 -15.25 9.94 11.70
N VAL A 292 -14.85 10.35 12.91
CA VAL A 292 -14.51 9.42 14.00
C VAL A 292 -15.72 8.56 14.36
N ALA A 293 -16.89 9.15 14.56
CA ALA A 293 -18.13 8.42 14.87
C ALA A 293 -18.51 7.42 13.76
N LYS A 294 -18.36 7.83 12.50
CA LYS A 294 -18.57 6.93 11.34
C LYS A 294 -17.62 5.74 11.35
N LEU A 295 -16.33 5.98 11.64
CA LEU A 295 -15.32 4.92 11.71
C LEU A 295 -15.55 3.98 12.91
N ASP A 296 -16.00 4.54 14.05
CA ASP A 296 -16.33 3.78 15.26
C ASP A 296 -17.47 2.79 15.02
N ALA A 297 -18.46 3.16 14.21
CA ALA A 297 -19.58 2.29 13.84
C ALA A 297 -19.17 1.09 12.96
N ILE A 298 -17.99 1.13 12.33
CA ILE A 298 -17.58 0.15 11.30
C ILE A 298 -16.70 -0.98 11.89
N GLY A 299 -16.29 -0.89 13.16
CA GLY A 299 -15.87 -2.06 13.95
C GLY A 299 -14.52 -1.96 14.67
N GLY A 300 -14.08 -3.10 15.21
CA GLY A 300 -12.97 -3.20 16.19
C GLY A 300 -11.59 -2.79 15.69
N LYS A 301 -11.34 -2.79 14.37
CA LYS A 301 -10.01 -2.44 13.82
C LYS A 301 -9.68 -0.95 13.98
N PHE A 302 -10.67 -0.07 13.86
CA PHE A 302 -10.44 1.35 14.15
C PHE A 302 -10.27 1.59 15.65
N GLN A 303 -10.97 0.83 16.51
CA GLN A 303 -10.71 0.86 17.95
C GLN A 303 -9.28 0.44 18.28
N GLU A 304 -8.78 -0.63 17.67
CA GLU A 304 -7.39 -1.07 17.82
C GLU A 304 -6.40 0.04 17.44
N LEU A 305 -6.66 0.76 16.34
CA LEU A 305 -5.86 1.90 15.90
C LEU A 305 -5.91 3.07 16.89
N LYS A 306 -7.08 3.40 17.44
CA LYS A 306 -7.25 4.43 18.49
C LYS A 306 -6.51 4.05 19.77
N THR A 307 -6.61 2.80 20.21
CA THR A 307 -5.90 2.30 21.41
C THR A 307 -4.40 2.43 21.26
N LYS A 308 -3.83 2.04 20.11
CA LYS A 308 -2.40 2.20 19.85
C LYS A 308 -1.97 3.67 19.80
N ALA A 309 -2.80 4.53 19.21
CA ALA A 309 -2.57 5.98 19.21
C ALA A 309 -2.58 6.58 20.63
N GLN A 310 -3.54 6.18 21.47
CA GLN A 310 -3.62 6.65 22.85
C GLN A 310 -2.42 6.18 23.68
N ALA A 311 -2.05 4.90 23.58
CA ALA A 311 -0.87 4.37 24.27
C ALA A 311 0.43 5.10 23.88
N GLU A 312 0.56 5.51 22.62
CA GLU A 312 1.71 6.30 22.17
C GLU A 312 1.71 7.73 22.74
N ILE A 313 0.55 8.36 22.86
CA ILE A 313 0.37 9.67 23.51
C ILE A 313 0.72 9.57 25.00
N ASP A 314 0.18 8.58 25.71
CA ASP A 314 0.41 8.39 27.14
C ASP A 314 1.90 8.20 27.44
N ARG A 315 2.59 7.38 26.64
CA ARG A 315 4.04 7.20 26.72
C ARG A 315 4.81 8.50 26.50
N TYR A 316 4.39 9.31 25.52
CA TYR A 316 5.02 10.60 25.25
C TYR A 316 4.85 11.57 26.43
N LEU A 317 3.64 11.66 26.99
CA LEU A 317 3.35 12.52 28.13
C LEU A 317 4.10 12.07 29.39
N ALA A 318 4.18 10.76 29.66
CA ALA A 318 4.93 10.20 30.78
C ALA A 318 6.43 10.56 30.68
N ASN A 319 7.05 10.35 29.52
CA ASN A 319 8.46 10.69 29.28
C ASN A 319 8.74 12.19 29.45
N ARG A 320 7.78 13.04 29.06
CA ARG A 320 7.89 14.50 29.23
C ARG A 320 7.79 14.89 30.71
N ALA A 321 6.86 14.30 31.46
CA ALA A 321 6.71 14.54 32.89
C ALA A 321 7.96 14.12 33.67
N GLU A 322 8.56 12.98 33.31
CA GLU A 322 9.82 12.51 33.88
C GLU A 322 10.98 13.47 33.59
N LYS A 323 11.11 13.95 32.34
CA LYS A 323 12.12 14.96 31.99
C LYS A 323 11.91 16.27 32.74
N ALA A 324 10.67 16.75 32.88
CA ALA A 324 10.38 17.97 33.63
C ALA A 324 10.77 17.83 35.10
N LYS A 325 10.48 16.67 35.71
CA LYS A 325 10.90 16.32 37.08
C LYS A 325 12.41 16.33 37.25
N ASN A 326 13.15 15.81 36.27
CA ASN A 326 14.62 15.75 36.30
C ASN A 326 15.31 17.08 35.96
N SER A 327 14.61 18.02 35.30
CA SER A 327 15.17 19.29 34.82
C SER A 327 14.84 20.50 35.70
N GLY A 328 13.92 20.36 36.66
CA GLY A 328 13.51 21.46 37.56
C GLY A 328 12.74 22.61 36.89
N VAL A 329 12.34 22.49 35.61
CA VAL A 329 11.65 23.52 34.83
C VAL A 329 10.18 23.15 34.62
N GLN A 330 9.26 24.10 34.86
CA GLN A 330 7.84 23.94 34.54
C GLN A 330 7.62 23.87 33.02
N THR A 331 7.01 22.79 32.54
CA THR A 331 6.72 22.59 31.11
C THR A 331 5.46 23.36 30.65
N PRO A 332 5.50 24.08 29.51
CA PRO A 332 4.33 24.72 28.91
C PRO A 332 3.31 23.71 28.32
N PRO A 333 2.06 24.13 28.05
CA PRO A 333 0.95 23.27 27.59
C PRO A 333 1.26 22.52 26.29
N SER A 334 0.79 21.27 26.17
CA SER A 334 1.06 20.36 25.04
C SER A 334 0.03 20.52 23.91
N GLU A 335 0.48 20.64 22.65
CA GLU A 335 -0.39 20.56 21.46
C GLU A 335 -1.02 19.17 21.25
N LEU A 336 -0.48 18.14 21.91
CA LEU A 336 -1.00 16.76 21.88
C LEU A 336 -1.98 16.45 23.02
N SER A 337 -2.29 17.45 23.85
CA SER A 337 -3.26 17.27 24.93
C SER A 337 -4.64 16.98 24.31
N PRO A 338 -5.34 15.91 24.71
CA PRO A 338 -6.73 15.73 24.30
C PRO A 338 -7.49 16.95 24.80
N ALA A 339 -8.22 17.62 23.90
CA ALA A 339 -9.15 18.66 24.31
C ALA A 339 -10.11 18.03 25.31
N SER A 340 -9.95 18.37 26.58
CA SER A 340 -10.86 17.98 27.65
C SER A 340 -12.23 18.57 27.31
N GLY A 341 -13.15 17.72 26.86
CA GLY A 341 -14.57 18.02 26.90
C GLY A 341 -15.00 18.01 28.36
N SER A 342 -14.91 19.15 29.03
CA SER A 342 -15.63 19.42 30.29
C SER A 342 -16.56 20.60 30.03
N GLY A 343 -17.74 20.29 29.50
CA GLY A 343 -18.87 21.19 29.56
C GLY A 343 -19.46 21.16 30.95
N ASP A 344 -18.80 21.83 31.90
CA ASP A 344 -19.45 22.19 33.18
C ASP A 344 -20.15 23.54 32.97
N GLY A 345 -21.35 23.45 32.37
CA GLY A 345 -22.34 24.51 32.43
C GLY A 345 -23.04 24.45 33.79
N GLN A 346 -22.46 25.08 34.79
CA GLN A 346 -23.12 25.33 36.07
C GLN A 346 -23.83 26.70 35.97
N PRO A 347 -25.16 26.78 36.08
CA PRO A 347 -25.84 28.06 36.08
C PRO A 347 -25.67 28.69 37.47
N ALA A 348 -25.14 29.91 37.50
CA ALA A 348 -25.17 30.76 38.68
C ALA A 348 -26.41 31.66 38.61
N GLY A 349 -27.18 31.65 39.70
CA GLY A 349 -27.89 32.79 40.31
C GLY A 349 -28.85 33.59 39.45
#